data_AF-A0AA38U9H2-F1
#
_entry.id   AF-A0AA38U9H2-F1
#
_cell.length_a   1.000
_cell.length_b   1.000
_cell.length_c   1.000
_cell.angle_alpha   90.00
_cell.angle_beta   90.00
_cell.angle_gamma   90.00
#
_symmetry.space_group_name_H-M   'P 1'
#
loop_
_entity.id
_entity.type
_entity.pdbx_description
1 polymer ?
#
loop_
_entity_poly.entity_id
_entity_poly.type
_entity_poly.pdbx_seq_one_letter_code
_entity_poly.pdbx_strand_id
1 'polypeptide(L)'
;MDITKVNSKLLGELEEMGFPLARAMRALHYSGNSSLEDAINYIVEHEDEPEIDQMPSVPIIIEIEGSKSSSMSEEVKLTAQKLRYKVQKTNKEEDRDFEQRREKERIRVGKELQEAKKIAEENERKRFIALRKAEKEDEKRARERIRQKLQQDKIERRGKVGSPPESHASYNTATTMVQENKKEILPPVSNGIQVTSTTKVDLMRNCLRSLRRNNKDDYIKVKRAFETLLVYIRNVARDPKRINSGRSERVGIFEQGIKFLELCGFEQVEGGRYLVLPRDRFNMAEFKSAGNLLQSAITNPFFGLLSTEE
;
A
#
# COMPACT_ATOMS: atom_id res chain seq x y z
N MET A 1 -54.33 2.11 -25.46
CA MET A 1 -54.90 2.42 -24.14
C MET A 1 -55.45 1.11 -23.62
N ASP A 2 -54.68 0.43 -22.78
CA ASP A 2 -55.12 -0.83 -22.18
C ASP A 2 -56.32 -0.53 -21.28
N ILE A 3 -57.44 -1.16 -21.58
CA ILE A 3 -58.65 -1.07 -20.77
C ILE A 3 -58.34 -1.89 -19.52
N THR A 4 -57.91 -1.23 -18.45
CA THR A 4 -57.59 -1.92 -17.20
C THR A 4 -58.90 -2.34 -16.54
N LYS A 5 -59.04 -3.65 -16.32
CA LYS A 5 -60.23 -4.29 -15.75
C LYS A 5 -60.22 -4.04 -14.25
N VAL A 6 -61.33 -3.56 -13.66
CA VAL A 6 -61.41 -3.24 -12.22
C VAL A 6 -61.81 -4.48 -11.41
N ASN A 7 -61.14 -4.71 -10.27
CA ASN A 7 -61.43 -5.82 -9.35
C ASN A 7 -62.68 -5.55 -8.49
N SER A 8 -63.69 -6.41 -8.57
CA SER A 8 -64.96 -6.27 -7.84
C SER A 8 -64.85 -6.32 -6.31
N LYS A 9 -63.88 -7.06 -5.75
CA LYS A 9 -63.70 -7.18 -4.30
C LYS A 9 -63.20 -5.89 -3.68
N LEU A 10 -62.12 -5.33 -4.25
CA LEU A 10 -61.55 -4.05 -3.82
C LEU A 10 -62.54 -2.90 -4.05
N LEU A 11 -63.36 -2.98 -5.11
CA LEU A 11 -64.41 -2.00 -5.37
C LEU A 11 -65.49 -2.01 -4.28
N GLY A 12 -65.92 -3.19 -3.83
CA GLY A 12 -66.87 -3.33 -2.74
C GLY A 12 -66.34 -2.85 -1.39
N GLU A 13 -65.07 -3.11 -1.09
CA GLU A 13 -64.41 -2.62 0.13
C GLU A 13 -64.35 -1.07 0.17
N LEU A 14 -64.05 -0.42 -0.97
CA LEU A 14 -64.04 1.04 -1.07
C LEU A 14 -65.45 1.64 -0.93
N GLU A 15 -66.47 0.97 -1.47
CA GLU A 15 -67.87 1.37 -1.30
C GLU A 15 -68.31 1.25 0.16
N GLU A 16 -67.89 0.17 0.85
CA GLU A 16 -68.17 -0.06 2.28
C GLU A 16 -67.46 0.98 3.19
N MET A 17 -66.30 1.49 2.77
CA MET A 17 -65.63 2.63 3.41
C MET A 17 -66.31 3.98 3.14
N GLY A 18 -67.32 4.03 2.27
CA GLY A 18 -68.12 5.22 1.97
C GLY A 18 -67.61 6.06 0.79
N PHE A 19 -66.68 5.55 -0.01
CA PHE A 19 -66.26 6.24 -1.23
C PHE A 19 -67.30 6.07 -2.35
N PRO A 20 -67.62 7.13 -3.14
CA PRO A 20 -68.49 7.00 -4.29
C PRO A 20 -67.97 5.99 -5.32
N LEU A 21 -68.88 5.21 -5.91
CA LEU A 21 -68.54 4.16 -6.88
C LEU A 21 -67.65 4.67 -8.03
N ALA A 22 -67.97 5.85 -8.58
CA ALA A 22 -67.21 6.46 -9.68
C ALA A 22 -65.75 6.72 -9.29
N ARG A 23 -65.54 7.22 -8.07
CA ARG A 23 -64.24 7.54 -7.49
C ARG A 23 -63.43 6.26 -7.21
N ALA A 24 -64.07 5.26 -6.61
CA ALA A 24 -63.46 3.96 -6.34
C ALA A 24 -63.04 3.23 -7.63
N MET A 25 -63.91 3.22 -8.66
CA MET A 25 -63.59 2.63 -9.96
C MET A 25 -62.42 3.33 -10.64
N ARG A 26 -62.39 4.67 -10.59
CA ARG A 26 -61.29 5.46 -11.16
C ARG A 26 -59.98 5.18 -10.44
N ALA A 27 -60.01 5.17 -9.11
CA ALA A 27 -58.84 4.88 -8.30
C ALA A 27 -58.24 3.51 -8.60
N LEU A 28 -59.08 2.48 -8.71
CA LEU A 28 -58.62 1.14 -9.05
C LEU A 28 -58.07 1.02 -10.48
N HIS A 29 -58.63 1.79 -11.42
CA HIS A 29 -58.12 1.86 -12.78
C HIS A 29 -56.71 2.46 -12.84
N TYR A 30 -56.47 3.57 -12.13
CA TYR A 30 -55.17 4.24 -12.14
C TYR A 30 -54.14 3.63 -11.19
N SER A 31 -54.56 3.01 -10.09
CA SER A 31 -53.68 2.24 -9.20
C SER A 31 -53.29 0.87 -9.79
N GLY A 32 -53.99 0.41 -10.83
CA GLY A 32 -53.73 -0.87 -11.49
C GLY A 32 -54.22 -2.09 -10.70
N ASN A 33 -55.19 -1.91 -9.79
CA ASN A 33 -55.72 -2.96 -8.90
C ASN A 33 -54.67 -3.66 -8.02
N SER A 34 -53.61 -2.96 -7.60
CA SER A 34 -52.52 -3.53 -6.81
C SER A 34 -52.92 -3.83 -5.36
N SER A 35 -53.59 -2.89 -4.69
CA SER A 35 -54.02 -3.00 -3.30
C SER A 35 -55.14 -2.00 -2.97
N LEU A 36 -55.81 -2.18 -1.83
CA LEU A 36 -56.81 -1.24 -1.33
C LEU A 36 -56.16 0.10 -0.95
N GLU A 37 -55.00 0.05 -0.30
CA GLU A 37 -54.25 1.22 0.16
C GLU A 37 -53.78 2.09 -1.01
N ASP A 38 -53.32 1.49 -2.11
CA ASP A 38 -52.90 2.25 -3.30
C ASP A 38 -54.09 2.97 -3.96
N ALA A 39 -55.28 2.35 -3.94
CA ALA A 39 -56.50 3.01 -4.42
C ALA A 39 -56.90 4.18 -3.51
N ILE A 40 -56.80 4.02 -2.19
CA ILE A 40 -57.08 5.09 -1.22
C ILE A 40 -56.07 6.23 -1.40
N ASN A 41 -54.78 5.94 -1.55
CA ASN A 41 -53.75 6.94 -1.78
C ASN A 41 -54.03 7.74 -3.06
N TYR A 42 -54.43 7.07 -4.15
CA TYR A 42 -54.82 7.75 -5.39
C TYR A 42 -56.01 8.70 -5.18
N ILE A 43 -57.03 8.26 -4.42
CA ILE A 43 -58.21 9.09 -4.09
C ILE A 43 -57.80 10.36 -3.35
N VAL A 44 -56.93 10.23 -2.34
CA VAL A 44 -56.44 11.36 -1.53
C VAL A 44 -55.61 12.32 -2.38
N GLU A 45 -54.74 11.80 -3.24
CA GLU A 45 -53.87 12.63 -4.09
C GLU A 45 -54.63 13.44 -5.15
N HIS A 46 -55.84 12.99 -5.54
CA HIS A 46 -56.63 13.59 -6.63
C HIS A 46 -57.98 14.16 -6.14
N GLU A 47 -58.17 14.35 -4.84
CA GLU A 47 -59.47 14.74 -4.25
C GLU A 47 -59.98 16.11 -4.72
N ASP A 48 -59.06 17.02 -5.10
CA ASP A 48 -59.35 18.37 -5.57
C ASP A 48 -59.66 18.44 -7.08
N GLU A 49 -59.54 17.33 -7.81
CA GLU A 49 -59.82 17.32 -9.26
C GLU A 49 -61.33 17.26 -9.51
N PRO A 50 -61.91 18.24 -10.25
CA PRO A 50 -63.36 18.28 -10.51
C PRO A 50 -63.86 17.11 -11.36
N GLU A 51 -62.96 16.30 -11.91
CA GLU A 51 -63.29 15.11 -12.69
C GLU A 51 -63.34 13.83 -11.87
N ILE A 52 -62.89 13.82 -10.60
CA ILE A 52 -62.70 12.58 -9.83
C ILE A 52 -64.01 11.78 -9.64
N ASP A 53 -65.15 12.47 -9.59
CA ASP A 53 -66.48 11.85 -9.45
C ASP A 53 -67.15 11.54 -10.80
N GLN A 54 -66.51 11.81 -11.93
CA GLN A 54 -67.04 11.44 -13.24
C GLN A 54 -66.86 9.94 -13.48
N MET A 55 -67.99 9.26 -13.73
CA MET A 55 -68.05 7.82 -13.99
C MET A 55 -67.14 7.43 -15.18
N PRO A 56 -66.07 6.65 -14.95
CA PRO A 56 -65.19 6.23 -16.02
C PRO A 56 -65.87 5.10 -16.82
N SER A 57 -65.81 5.16 -18.16
CA SER A 57 -66.33 4.09 -19.03
C SER A 57 -65.38 2.88 -19.02
N VAL A 58 -65.50 2.04 -17.99
CA VAL A 58 -64.65 0.85 -17.81
C VAL A 58 -65.52 -0.41 -17.72
N PRO A 59 -65.22 -1.48 -18.50
CA PRO A 59 -65.89 -2.76 -18.36
C PRO A 59 -65.53 -3.43 -17.03
N ILE A 60 -66.56 -3.68 -16.21
CA ILE A 60 -66.48 -4.39 -14.93
C ILE A 60 -66.38 -5.90 -15.21
N ILE A 61 -65.39 -6.60 -14.64
CA ILE A 61 -65.39 -8.06 -14.62
C ILE A 61 -66.06 -8.52 -13.34
N ILE A 62 -67.19 -9.21 -13.50
CA ILE A 62 -67.74 -10.11 -12.50
C ILE A 62 -66.86 -11.37 -12.55
N GLU A 63 -65.93 -11.53 -11.62
CA GLU A 63 -65.19 -12.79 -11.47
C GLU A 63 -66.16 -13.83 -10.88
N ILE A 64 -66.91 -14.51 -11.75
CA ILE A 64 -67.51 -15.79 -11.38
C ILE A 64 -66.35 -16.78 -11.31
N GLU A 65 -66.05 -17.19 -10.08
CA GLU A 65 -65.05 -18.17 -9.67
C GLU A 65 -65.30 -19.52 -10.38
N GLY A 66 -64.85 -19.66 -11.63
CA GLY A 66 -65.14 -20.89 -12.38
C GLY A 66 -64.92 -20.84 -13.88
N SER A 67 -63.75 -20.44 -14.38
CA SER A 67 -63.40 -20.78 -15.77
C SER A 67 -61.90 -20.97 -15.96
N LYS A 68 -61.43 -22.20 -15.74
CA LYS A 68 -60.17 -22.71 -16.31
C LYS A 68 -60.34 -22.83 -17.83
N SER A 69 -59.82 -21.88 -18.59
CA SER A 69 -59.89 -21.92 -20.06
C SER A 69 -58.66 -22.57 -20.70
N SER A 70 -58.95 -23.65 -21.40
CA SER A 70 -58.31 -24.20 -22.59
C SER A 70 -57.04 -25.06 -22.44
N SER A 71 -57.23 -26.31 -22.88
CA SER A 71 -56.23 -27.32 -23.16
C SER A 71 -55.20 -26.81 -24.18
N MET A 72 -54.03 -26.39 -23.70
CA MET A 72 -52.82 -26.38 -24.53
C MET A 72 -52.38 -27.83 -24.74
N SER A 73 -52.34 -28.26 -26.01
CA SER A 73 -51.94 -29.61 -26.43
C SER A 73 -50.62 -30.03 -25.76
N GLU A 74 -50.59 -31.25 -25.22
CA GLU A 74 -49.50 -31.78 -24.40
C GLU A 74 -48.13 -31.70 -25.11
N GLU A 75 -48.12 -31.79 -26.44
CA GLU A 75 -46.94 -31.65 -27.29
C GLU A 75 -46.29 -30.26 -27.20
N VAL A 76 -47.09 -29.19 -27.10
CA VAL A 76 -46.61 -27.81 -27.00
C VAL A 76 -46.00 -27.56 -25.61
N LYS A 77 -46.56 -28.19 -24.57
CA LYS A 77 -46.00 -28.16 -23.21
C LYS A 77 -44.67 -28.93 -23.15
N LEU A 78 -44.60 -30.09 -23.80
CA LEU A 78 -43.40 -30.92 -23.82
C LEU A 78 -42.25 -30.24 -24.57
N THR A 79 -42.53 -29.61 -25.72
CA THR A 79 -41.53 -28.84 -26.49
C THR A 79 -41.07 -27.59 -25.74
N ALA A 80 -41.98 -26.85 -25.10
CA ALA A 80 -41.62 -25.71 -24.25
C ALA A 80 -40.75 -26.12 -23.05
N GLN A 81 -41.05 -27.26 -22.41
CA GLN A 81 -40.26 -27.80 -21.30
C GLN A 81 -38.86 -28.24 -21.76
N LYS A 82 -38.76 -28.87 -22.94
CA LYS A 82 -37.49 -29.31 -23.54
C LYS A 82 -36.60 -28.12 -23.92
N LEU A 83 -37.18 -27.02 -24.43
CA LEU A 83 -36.48 -25.76 -24.67
C LEU A 83 -35.94 -25.15 -23.37
N ARG A 84 -36.76 -25.09 -22.30
CA ARG A 84 -36.35 -24.58 -20.98
C ARG A 84 -35.21 -25.40 -20.37
N TYR A 85 -35.29 -26.73 -20.47
CA TYR A 85 -34.23 -27.62 -19.98
C TYR A 85 -32.92 -27.40 -20.76
N LYS A 86 -33.00 -27.21 -22.08
CA LYS A 86 -31.83 -26.95 -22.91
C LYS A 86 -31.15 -25.63 -22.54
N VAL A 87 -31.92 -24.55 -22.36
CA VAL A 87 -31.42 -23.24 -21.89
C VAL A 87 -30.82 -23.33 -20.49
N GLN A 88 -31.49 -24.03 -19.56
CA GLN A 88 -30.95 -24.17 -18.21
C GLN A 88 -29.65 -24.97 -18.19
N LYS A 89 -29.51 -25.96 -19.08
CA LYS A 89 -28.27 -26.75 -19.21
C LYS A 89 -27.14 -25.92 -19.82
N THR A 90 -27.39 -25.14 -20.87
CA THR A 90 -26.38 -24.26 -21.47
C THR A 90 -25.94 -23.18 -20.51
N ASN A 91 -26.87 -22.51 -19.81
CA ASN A 91 -26.52 -21.48 -18.82
C ASN A 91 -25.66 -22.05 -17.69
N LYS A 92 -25.98 -23.25 -17.18
CA LYS A 92 -25.16 -23.92 -16.15
C LYS A 92 -23.76 -24.27 -16.63
N GLU A 93 -23.59 -24.57 -17.91
CA GLU A 93 -22.30 -24.91 -18.51
C GLU A 93 -21.47 -23.65 -18.77
N GLU A 94 -22.11 -22.58 -19.27
CA GLU A 94 -21.51 -21.26 -19.44
C GLU A 94 -21.08 -20.64 -18.10
N ASP A 95 -21.91 -20.75 -17.05
CA ASP A 95 -21.56 -20.28 -15.70
C ASP A 95 -20.34 -21.01 -15.15
N ARG A 96 -20.24 -22.33 -15.35
CA ARG A 96 -19.08 -23.13 -14.93
C ARG A 96 -17.81 -22.73 -15.68
N ASP A 97 -17.91 -22.51 -16.98
CA ASP A 97 -16.78 -22.07 -17.80
C ASP A 97 -16.34 -20.65 -17.46
N PHE A 98 -17.29 -19.77 -17.16
CA PHE A 98 -17.02 -18.41 -16.73
C PHE A 98 -16.27 -18.37 -15.39
N GLU A 99 -16.69 -19.18 -14.41
CA GLU A 99 -16.00 -19.28 -13.11
C GLU A 99 -14.58 -19.84 -13.29
N GLN A 100 -14.40 -20.84 -14.17
CA GLN A 100 -13.07 -21.36 -14.49
C GLN A 100 -12.18 -20.33 -15.20
N ARG A 101 -12.73 -19.50 -16.10
CA ARG A 101 -11.98 -18.42 -16.77
C ARG A 101 -11.52 -17.38 -15.75
N ARG A 102 -12.40 -16.96 -14.84
CA ARG A 102 -12.09 -16.02 -13.77
C ARG A 102 -10.99 -16.54 -12.84
N GLU A 103 -11.08 -17.81 -12.43
CA GLU A 103 -10.06 -18.39 -11.55
C GLU A 103 -8.71 -18.59 -12.29
N LYS A 104 -8.74 -18.98 -13.57
CA LYS A 104 -7.52 -19.04 -14.40
C LYS A 104 -6.88 -17.66 -14.57
N GLU A 105 -7.68 -16.62 -14.72
CA GLU A 105 -7.20 -15.23 -14.84
C GLU A 105 -6.58 -14.75 -13.53
N ARG A 106 -7.19 -15.04 -12.38
CA ARG A 106 -6.61 -14.75 -11.06
C ARG A 106 -5.23 -15.40 -10.89
N ILE A 107 -5.10 -16.67 -11.28
CA ILE A 107 -3.82 -17.40 -11.23
C ILE A 107 -2.81 -16.80 -12.21
N ARG A 108 -3.25 -16.44 -13.43
CA ARG A 108 -2.38 -15.81 -14.44
C ARG A 108 -1.85 -14.48 -13.93
N VAL A 109 -2.72 -13.60 -13.44
CA VAL A 109 -2.34 -12.30 -12.87
C VAL A 109 -1.40 -12.47 -11.68
N GLY A 110 -1.64 -13.46 -10.81
CA GLY A 110 -0.74 -13.77 -9.70
C GLY A 110 0.66 -14.21 -10.16
N LYS A 111 0.75 -15.05 -11.19
CA LYS A 111 2.03 -15.49 -11.78
C LYS A 111 2.74 -14.35 -12.49
N GLU A 112 2.01 -13.58 -13.29
CA GLU A 112 2.53 -12.44 -14.04
C GLU A 112 3.07 -11.35 -13.11
N LEU A 113 2.38 -11.07 -12.00
CA LEU A 113 2.87 -10.15 -10.97
C LEU A 113 4.20 -10.62 -10.36
N GLN A 114 4.32 -11.92 -10.08
CA GLN A 114 5.57 -12.49 -9.56
C GLN A 114 6.69 -12.47 -10.60
N GLU A 115 6.39 -12.70 -11.87
CA GLU A 115 7.34 -12.66 -12.96
C GLU A 115 7.82 -11.22 -13.24
N ALA A 116 6.89 -10.26 -13.31
CA ALA A 116 7.22 -8.84 -13.43
C ALA A 116 8.12 -8.36 -12.28
N LYS A 117 7.86 -8.82 -11.05
CA LYS A 117 8.72 -8.53 -9.89
C LYS A 117 10.14 -9.08 -10.06
N LYS A 118 10.29 -10.31 -10.55
CA LYS A 118 11.61 -10.92 -10.82
C LYS A 118 12.36 -10.17 -11.92
N ILE A 119 11.67 -9.80 -13.00
CA ILE A 119 12.25 -9.04 -14.12
C ILE A 119 12.73 -7.66 -13.64
N ALA A 120 11.94 -6.96 -12.83
CA ALA A 120 12.33 -5.68 -12.25
C ALA A 120 13.58 -5.80 -11.36
N GLU A 121 13.62 -6.80 -10.47
CA GLU A 121 14.78 -7.04 -9.60
C GLU A 121 16.04 -7.40 -10.40
N GLU A 122 15.93 -8.22 -11.45
CA GLU A 122 17.08 -8.56 -12.30
C GLU A 122 17.59 -7.35 -13.08
N ASN A 123 16.69 -6.50 -13.58
CA ASN A 123 17.06 -5.26 -14.25
C ASN A 123 17.77 -4.27 -13.30
N GLU A 124 17.32 -4.16 -12.05
CA GLU A 124 18.02 -3.36 -11.03
C GLU A 124 19.43 -3.91 -10.75
N ARG A 125 19.57 -5.23 -10.58
CA ARG A 125 20.89 -5.87 -10.40
C ARG A 125 21.81 -5.63 -11.59
N LYS A 126 21.31 -5.75 -12.82
CA LYS A 126 22.07 -5.47 -14.05
C LYS A 126 22.54 -4.02 -14.09
N ARG A 127 21.67 -3.05 -13.77
CA ARG A 127 22.03 -1.63 -13.68
C ARG A 127 23.11 -1.37 -12.63
N PHE A 128 23.00 -2.00 -11.46
CA PHE A 128 23.98 -1.84 -10.40
C PHE A 128 25.36 -2.39 -10.78
N ILE A 129 25.41 -3.57 -11.39
CA ILE A 129 26.67 -4.17 -11.87
C ILE A 129 27.29 -3.30 -12.97
N ALA A 130 26.48 -2.79 -13.90
CA ALA A 130 26.95 -1.90 -14.97
C ALA A 130 27.56 -0.60 -14.40
N LEU A 131 26.89 0.03 -13.43
CA LEU A 131 27.41 1.23 -12.74
C LEU A 131 28.74 0.95 -12.05
N ARG A 132 28.85 -0.17 -11.31
CA ARG A 132 30.10 -0.56 -10.65
C ARG A 132 31.23 -0.86 -11.64
N LYS A 133 30.90 -1.44 -12.80
CA LYS A 133 31.89 -1.72 -13.85
C LYS A 133 32.37 -0.42 -14.50
N ALA A 134 31.45 0.50 -14.80
CA ALA A 134 31.76 1.81 -15.37
C ALA A 134 32.62 2.66 -14.41
N GLU A 135 32.25 2.73 -13.12
CA GLU A 135 33.02 3.43 -12.08
C GLU A 135 34.46 2.91 -11.99
N LYS A 136 34.64 1.58 -11.96
CA LYS A 136 35.97 0.95 -11.96
C LYS A 136 36.76 1.23 -13.22
N GLU A 137 36.10 1.29 -14.38
CA GLU A 137 36.77 1.58 -15.65
C GLU A 137 37.21 3.04 -15.74
N ASP A 138 36.37 3.98 -15.31
CA ASP A 138 36.73 5.40 -15.25
C ASP A 138 37.85 5.68 -14.27
N GLU A 139 37.86 5.00 -13.11
CA GLU A 139 38.97 5.05 -12.17
C GLU A 139 40.28 4.54 -12.80
N LYS A 140 40.24 3.42 -13.53
CA LYS A 140 41.40 2.89 -14.26
C LYS A 140 41.89 3.87 -15.33
N ARG A 141 40.99 4.43 -16.14
CA ARG A 141 41.34 5.45 -17.14
C ARG A 141 41.97 6.69 -16.50
N ALA A 142 41.47 7.12 -15.34
CA ALA A 142 42.05 8.26 -14.62
C ALA A 142 43.46 7.95 -14.08
N ARG A 143 43.65 6.75 -13.51
CA ARG A 143 44.97 6.27 -13.05
C ARG A 143 45.96 6.16 -14.20
N GLU A 144 45.54 5.66 -15.36
CA GLU A 144 46.37 5.58 -16.56
C GLU A 144 46.76 6.97 -17.09
N ARG A 145 45.82 7.92 -17.12
CA ARG A 145 46.11 9.32 -17.47
C ARG A 145 47.16 9.95 -16.54
N ILE A 146 47.08 9.70 -15.23
CA ILE A 146 48.08 10.18 -14.27
C ILE A 146 49.44 9.51 -14.53
N ARG A 147 49.46 8.19 -14.76
CA ARG A 147 50.69 7.44 -15.04
C ARG A 147 51.39 7.96 -16.29
N GLN A 148 50.64 8.25 -17.36
CA GLN A 148 51.19 8.83 -18.59
C GLN A 148 51.76 10.22 -18.34
N LYS A 149 51.04 11.10 -17.63
CA LYS A 149 51.55 12.44 -17.25
C LYS A 149 52.83 12.35 -16.43
N LEU A 150 52.91 11.43 -15.48
CA LEU A 150 54.10 11.22 -14.64
C LEU A 150 55.29 10.71 -15.47
N GLN A 151 55.05 9.84 -16.46
CA GLN A 151 56.08 9.38 -17.38
C GLN A 151 56.58 10.49 -18.30
N GLN A 152 55.67 11.31 -18.84
CA GLN A 152 56.03 12.48 -19.65
C GLN A 152 56.85 13.48 -18.85
N ASP A 153 56.44 13.83 -17.63
CA ASP A 153 57.19 14.70 -16.73
C ASP A 153 58.57 14.12 -16.37
N LYS A 154 58.66 12.80 -16.17
CA LYS A 154 59.95 12.11 -15.95
C LYS A 154 60.88 12.24 -17.16
N ILE A 155 60.36 12.10 -18.38
CA ILE A 155 61.13 12.24 -19.62
C ILE A 155 61.51 13.71 -19.85
N GLU A 156 60.59 14.65 -19.60
CA GLU A 156 60.84 16.09 -19.73
C GLU A 156 61.92 16.56 -18.76
N ARG A 157 61.85 16.15 -17.48
CA ARG A 157 62.92 16.43 -16.51
C ARG A 157 64.26 15.83 -16.92
N ARG A 158 64.26 14.60 -17.44
CA ARG A 158 65.47 13.94 -17.95
C ARG A 158 66.03 14.61 -19.22
N GLY A 159 65.17 15.22 -20.04
CA GLY A 159 65.57 15.98 -21.23
C GLY A 159 66.06 17.39 -20.92
N LYS A 160 65.51 18.04 -19.89
CA LYS A 160 65.89 19.40 -19.46
C LYS A 160 67.15 19.42 -18.59
N VAL A 161 67.39 18.33 -17.85
CA VAL A 161 68.55 18.16 -16.97
C VAL A 161 69.38 17.01 -17.52
N GLY A 162 70.32 17.29 -18.40
CA GLY A 162 71.25 16.27 -18.88
C GLY A 162 72.18 15.81 -17.75
N SER A 163 71.94 14.63 -17.16
CA SER A 163 72.97 13.70 -16.59
C SER A 163 72.39 12.44 -15.88
N PRO A 164 73.20 11.36 -15.68
CA PRO A 164 72.77 9.94 -15.65
C PRO A 164 72.36 9.40 -14.25
N PRO A 165 71.91 8.13 -14.11
CA PRO A 165 71.21 7.66 -12.91
C PRO A 165 72.18 7.15 -11.85
N GLU A 166 72.10 7.68 -10.62
CA GLU A 166 72.60 7.00 -9.44
C GLU A 166 71.45 6.36 -8.66
N SER A 167 71.45 5.03 -8.66
CA SER A 167 70.85 4.21 -7.62
C SER A 167 71.85 4.11 -6.47
N HIS A 168 71.51 4.64 -5.30
CA HIS A 168 71.32 3.87 -4.07
C HIS A 168 71.22 4.82 -2.86
N ALA A 169 70.13 4.60 -2.12
CA ALA A 169 70.04 4.55 -0.66
C ALA A 169 70.33 5.81 0.18
N SER A 170 69.38 5.98 1.11
CA SER A 170 69.53 6.58 2.44
C SER A 170 69.61 8.10 2.52
N TYR A 171 68.50 8.67 2.98
CA TYR A 171 68.50 9.92 3.75
C TYR A 171 67.70 9.67 5.03
N ASN A 172 68.45 9.36 6.11
CA ASN A 172 68.16 9.94 7.40
C ASN A 172 68.32 11.45 7.26
N THR A 173 67.36 12.26 7.70
CA THR A 173 67.70 13.56 8.28
C THR A 173 66.62 14.11 9.19
N ALA A 174 67.11 14.70 10.26
CA ALA A 174 66.43 15.27 11.39
C ALA A 174 65.66 16.57 11.08
N THR A 175 64.70 16.83 11.97
CA THR A 175 64.03 18.08 12.32
C THR A 175 64.95 19.30 12.46
N THR A 176 64.47 20.50 12.04
CA THR A 176 64.56 21.85 12.69
C THR A 176 63.99 22.90 11.70
N MET A 177 62.79 23.49 11.94
CA MET A 177 62.51 24.90 12.40
C MET A 177 63.14 25.99 11.48
N VAL A 178 62.51 27.10 11.04
CA VAL A 178 61.39 27.94 11.53
C VAL A 178 61.13 29.09 10.50
N GLN A 179 59.84 29.51 10.34
CA GLN A 179 59.26 30.88 10.08
C GLN A 179 59.82 31.79 8.93
N GLU A 180 59.10 32.68 8.22
CA GLU A 180 57.92 33.53 8.52
C GLU A 180 57.49 34.33 7.25
N ASN A 181 56.19 34.52 6.94
CA ASN A 181 55.44 35.81 6.84
C ASN A 181 54.80 35.99 5.43
N LYS A 182 53.61 36.54 5.16
CA LYS A 182 52.44 37.03 5.92
C LYS A 182 51.34 37.35 4.88
N LYS A 183 50.08 36.97 5.11
CA LYS A 183 48.89 37.82 4.88
C LYS A 183 47.64 37.19 5.47
N GLU A 184 47.17 37.85 6.52
CA GLU A 184 45.94 37.64 7.27
C GLU A 184 44.70 37.97 6.42
N ILE A 185 43.61 37.22 6.62
CA ILE A 185 42.23 37.69 6.84
C ILE A 185 41.46 36.49 7.45
N LEU A 186 40.94 36.67 8.66
CA LEU A 186 39.94 35.84 9.35
C LEU A 186 38.52 36.32 8.92
N PRO A 187 37.43 35.51 9.00
CA PRO A 187 37.11 34.67 10.16
C PRO A 187 36.80 33.20 9.87
N PRO A 188 36.93 32.33 10.90
CA PRO A 188 36.42 30.97 10.87
C PRO A 188 34.95 31.05 11.26
N VAL A 189 34.06 31.06 10.28
CA VAL A 189 32.63 30.92 10.56
C VAL A 189 32.34 29.46 10.88
N SER A 190 31.85 29.27 12.09
CA SER A 190 31.35 28.04 12.67
C SER A 190 30.53 27.19 11.70
N ASN A 191 30.81 25.89 11.68
CA ASN A 191 29.76 24.88 11.64
C ASN A 191 30.18 23.77 12.61
N GLY A 192 29.83 23.96 13.90
CA GLY A 192 29.84 22.87 14.86
C GLY A 192 28.80 21.83 14.41
N ILE A 193 29.26 20.71 13.86
CA ILE A 193 28.38 19.60 13.45
C ILE A 193 28.81 18.33 14.18
N GLN A 194 28.14 18.09 15.30
CA GLN A 194 27.63 16.78 15.74
C GLN A 194 28.57 15.56 15.78
N VAL A 195 29.71 15.65 16.49
CA VAL A 195 30.50 14.44 16.82
C VAL A 195 29.71 13.44 17.71
N THR A 196 28.65 13.88 18.38
CA THR A 196 27.76 13.02 19.20
C THR A 196 26.68 12.27 18.40
N SER A 197 26.28 12.73 17.22
CA SER A 197 25.26 12.01 16.43
C SER A 197 25.84 10.76 15.78
N THR A 198 27.11 10.80 15.38
CA THR A 198 27.81 9.66 14.78
C THR A 198 27.93 8.51 15.78
N THR A 199 28.30 8.80 17.03
CA THR A 199 28.37 7.77 18.10
C THR A 199 27.00 7.15 18.37
N LYS A 200 25.93 7.95 18.40
CA LYS A 200 24.56 7.46 18.64
C LYS A 200 24.05 6.55 17.52
N VAL A 201 24.31 6.92 16.27
CA VAL A 201 23.97 6.11 15.08
C VAL A 201 24.75 4.78 15.07
N ASP A 202 26.01 4.79 15.51
CA ASP A 202 26.81 3.56 15.62
C ASP A 202 26.36 2.67 16.77
N LEU A 203 25.93 3.24 17.91
CA LEU A 203 25.29 2.49 18.99
C LEU A 203 23.98 1.84 18.53
N MET A 204 23.14 2.58 17.81
CA MET A 204 21.90 2.06 17.21
C MET A 204 22.22 0.90 16.25
N ARG A 205 23.26 1.04 15.43
CA ARG A 205 23.72 0.00 14.53
C ARG A 205 24.15 -1.24 15.33
N ASN A 206 24.95 -1.06 16.38
CA ASN A 206 25.40 -2.14 17.26
C ASN A 206 24.24 -2.87 17.94
N CYS A 207 23.21 -2.17 18.42
CA CYS A 207 21.99 -2.81 18.96
C CYS A 207 21.34 -3.73 17.92
N LEU A 208 21.17 -3.27 16.69
CA LEU A 208 20.59 -4.08 15.61
C LEU A 208 21.49 -5.27 15.22
N ARG A 209 22.82 -5.10 15.24
CA ARG A 209 23.77 -6.20 15.03
C ARG A 209 23.64 -7.26 16.12
N SER A 210 23.65 -6.85 17.39
CA SER A 210 23.54 -7.74 18.54
C SER A 210 22.20 -8.46 18.57
N LEU A 211 21.10 -7.78 18.25
CA LEU A 211 19.77 -8.40 18.14
C LEU A 211 19.79 -9.56 17.14
N ARG A 212 20.44 -9.35 15.98
CA ARG A 212 20.55 -10.38 14.94
C ARG A 212 21.53 -11.50 15.31
N ARG A 213 22.67 -11.17 15.95
CA ARG A 213 23.67 -12.16 16.39
C ARG A 213 23.15 -13.06 17.51
N ASN A 214 22.31 -12.53 18.39
CA ASN A 214 21.75 -13.29 19.53
C ASN A 214 20.59 -14.19 19.09
N ASN A 215 20.01 -13.97 17.91
CA ASN A 215 18.83 -14.68 17.42
C ASN A 215 19.09 -15.26 16.01
N LYS A 216 20.24 -15.91 15.82
CA LYS A 216 20.67 -16.48 14.52
C LYS A 216 19.69 -17.52 13.98
N ASP A 217 19.09 -18.31 14.86
CA ASP A 217 18.19 -19.40 14.50
C ASP A 217 16.76 -18.93 14.18
N ASP A 218 16.43 -17.70 14.59
CA ASP A 218 15.08 -17.14 14.56
C ASP A 218 14.98 -15.89 13.66
N TYR A 219 15.55 -15.97 12.44
CA TYR A 219 15.57 -14.85 11.48
C TYR A 219 14.19 -14.22 11.22
N ILE A 220 13.13 -15.03 11.20
CA ILE A 220 11.75 -14.54 11.00
C ILE A 220 11.30 -13.64 12.15
N LYS A 221 11.62 -14.00 13.40
CA LYS A 221 11.29 -13.17 14.57
C LYS A 221 12.10 -11.88 14.58
N VAL A 222 13.40 -11.95 14.25
CA VAL A 222 14.29 -10.80 14.11
C VAL A 222 13.78 -9.82 13.06
N LYS A 223 13.41 -10.33 11.88
CA LYS A 223 12.87 -9.50 10.80
C LYS A 223 11.56 -8.81 11.22
N ARG A 224 10.64 -9.54 11.86
CA ARG A 224 9.39 -8.96 12.39
C ARG A 224 9.65 -7.91 13.46
N ALA A 225 10.68 -8.07 14.29
CA ALA A 225 11.08 -7.08 15.28
C ALA A 225 11.59 -5.80 14.61
N PHE A 226 12.46 -5.91 13.60
CA PHE A 226 12.93 -4.75 12.83
C PHE A 226 11.80 -4.02 12.11
N GLU A 227 10.86 -4.75 11.50
CA GLU A 227 9.67 -4.16 10.86
C GLU A 227 8.81 -3.41 11.88
N THR A 228 8.63 -3.97 13.07
CA THR A 228 7.86 -3.33 14.13
C THR A 228 8.56 -2.08 14.66
N LEU A 229 9.88 -2.12 14.88
CA LEU A 229 10.70 -0.95 15.23
C LEU A 229 10.59 0.16 14.18
N LEU A 230 10.57 -0.21 12.90
CA LEU A 230 10.46 0.74 11.80
C LEU A 230 9.08 1.41 11.77
N VAL A 231 8.02 0.69 12.13
CA VAL A 231 6.68 1.26 12.29
C VAL A 231 6.65 2.29 13.41
N TYR A 232 7.28 2.03 14.57
CA TYR A 232 7.37 3.02 15.65
C TYR A 232 8.07 4.30 15.18
N ILE A 233 9.22 4.18 14.54
CA ILE A 233 9.98 5.34 14.01
C ILE A 233 9.17 6.11 12.95
N ARG A 234 8.53 5.40 12.02
CA ARG A 234 7.71 6.03 10.97
C ARG A 234 6.48 6.73 11.53
N ASN A 235 5.83 6.13 12.53
CA ASN A 235 4.67 6.73 13.18
C ASN A 235 5.04 8.04 13.86
N VAL A 236 6.15 8.06 14.60
CA VAL A 236 6.64 9.28 15.26
C VAL A 236 7.11 10.32 14.23
N ALA A 237 7.80 9.91 13.16
CA ALA A 237 8.25 10.83 12.12
C ALA A 237 7.08 11.45 11.33
N ARG A 238 5.96 10.73 11.21
CA ARG A 238 4.74 11.20 10.53
C ARG A 238 3.87 12.06 11.44
N ASP A 239 3.74 11.69 12.71
CA ASP A 239 2.98 12.43 13.71
C ASP A 239 3.69 12.40 15.07
N PRO A 240 4.49 13.43 15.38
CA PRO A 240 5.22 13.50 16.65
C PRO A 240 4.31 13.76 17.85
N LYS A 241 2.98 13.89 17.69
CA LYS A 241 2.04 14.01 18.82
C LYS A 241 1.47 12.67 19.28
N ARG A 242 1.50 11.62 18.43
CA ARG A 242 1.02 10.26 18.76
C ARG A 242 2.11 9.41 19.39
N ILE A 243 2.56 9.86 20.55
CA ILE A 243 3.72 9.31 21.24
C ILE A 243 3.41 8.07 22.08
N ASN A 244 2.18 7.94 22.57
CA ASN A 244 1.80 6.85 23.47
C ASN A 244 1.47 5.61 22.65
N SER A 245 2.45 4.73 22.48
CA SER A 245 2.26 3.47 21.79
C SER A 245 2.58 2.32 22.74
N GLY A 246 1.65 1.37 22.88
CA GLY A 246 1.84 0.19 23.72
C GLY A 246 3.08 -0.58 23.28
N ARG A 247 3.86 -1.09 24.24
CA ARG A 247 5.03 -1.91 23.92
C ARG A 247 4.58 -3.18 23.22
N SER A 248 4.92 -3.31 21.94
CA SER A 248 4.62 -4.51 21.18
C SER A 248 5.43 -5.66 21.76
N GLU A 249 4.76 -6.78 22.06
CA GLU A 249 5.39 -8.02 22.53
C GLU A 249 6.55 -8.44 21.61
N ARG A 250 6.43 -8.18 20.31
CA ARG A 250 7.44 -8.48 19.29
C ARG A 250 8.77 -7.74 19.46
N VAL A 251 8.74 -6.53 20.02
CA VAL A 251 9.94 -5.72 20.30
C VAL A 251 10.34 -5.85 21.77
N GLY A 252 9.37 -6.01 22.66
CA GLY A 252 9.58 -6.19 24.10
C GLY A 252 10.30 -7.48 24.48
N ILE A 253 10.27 -8.52 23.63
CA ILE A 253 11.07 -9.75 23.81
C ILE A 253 12.58 -9.48 23.63
N PHE A 254 12.96 -8.47 22.84
CA PHE A 254 14.36 -8.20 22.52
C PHE A 254 14.87 -7.01 23.33
N GLU A 255 15.72 -7.27 24.32
CA GLU A 255 16.37 -6.23 25.13
C GLU A 255 17.12 -5.22 24.24
N GLN A 256 17.75 -5.68 23.15
CA GLN A 256 18.45 -4.81 22.21
C GLN A 256 17.48 -3.93 21.40
N GLY A 257 16.25 -4.39 21.18
CA GLY A 257 15.20 -3.60 20.52
C GLY A 257 14.71 -2.47 21.42
N ILE A 258 14.62 -2.72 22.73
CA ILE A 258 14.28 -1.71 23.73
C ILE A 258 15.40 -0.66 23.84
N LYS A 259 16.67 -1.10 23.96
CA LYS A 259 17.84 -0.20 23.97
C LYS A 259 17.92 0.67 22.72
N PHE A 260 17.57 0.12 21.55
CA PHE A 260 17.49 0.90 20.32
C PHE A 260 16.44 2.01 20.37
N LEU A 261 15.27 1.76 20.98
CA LEU A 261 14.24 2.78 21.16
C LEU A 261 14.64 3.82 22.22
N GLU A 262 15.30 3.42 23.30
CA GLU A 262 15.88 4.35 24.28
C GLU A 262 16.92 5.26 23.64
N LEU A 263 17.77 4.72 22.76
CA LEU A 263 18.65 5.52 21.93
C LEU A 263 17.84 6.46 21.04
N CYS A 264 16.72 6.06 20.46
CA CYS A 264 15.85 6.99 19.71
C CYS A 264 15.14 8.04 20.60
N GLY A 265 15.27 7.97 21.93
CA GLY A 265 14.70 8.92 22.89
C GLY A 265 13.43 8.45 23.59
N PHE A 266 13.00 7.20 23.37
CA PHE A 266 11.83 6.64 24.06
C PHE A 266 12.15 6.31 25.51
N GLU A 267 11.21 6.64 26.40
CA GLU A 267 11.23 6.33 27.82
C GLU A 267 10.21 5.22 28.13
N GLN A 268 10.60 4.32 29.03
CA GLN A 268 9.73 3.26 29.51
C GLN A 268 8.84 3.76 30.64
N VAL A 269 7.52 3.66 30.48
CA VAL A 269 6.51 4.14 31.44
C VAL A 269 5.73 2.94 31.99
N GLU A 270 5.26 3.04 33.23
CA GLU A 270 4.52 1.99 33.96
C GLU A 270 5.22 0.62 34.00
N GLY A 271 6.48 0.60 34.47
CA GLY A 271 7.25 -0.64 34.62
C GLY A 271 7.62 -1.31 33.28
N GLY A 272 7.71 -0.52 32.21
CA GLY A 272 8.10 -0.97 30.88
C GLY A 272 6.95 -1.40 29.98
N ARG A 273 5.68 -1.25 30.40
CA ARG A 273 4.52 -1.63 29.57
C ARG A 273 4.24 -0.67 28.42
N TYR A 274 4.59 0.60 28.58
CA TYR A 274 4.40 1.63 27.56
C TYR A 274 5.71 2.30 27.21
N LEU A 275 5.81 2.76 25.96
CA LEU A 275 6.93 3.56 25.48
C LEU A 275 6.40 4.95 25.13
N VAL A 276 7.02 5.96 25.71
CA VAL A 276 6.66 7.37 25.53
C VAL A 276 7.92 8.12 25.14
N LEU A 277 7.85 8.89 24.07
CA LEU A 277 8.90 9.79 23.59
C LEU A 277 8.60 11.23 24.02
N PRO A 278 9.30 11.80 25.00
CA PRO A 278 9.14 13.21 25.35
C PRO A 278 9.37 14.13 24.15
N ARG A 279 8.58 15.19 24.03
CA ARG A 279 8.69 16.13 22.89
C ARG A 279 10.07 16.78 22.79
N ASP A 280 10.71 17.00 23.94
CA ASP A 280 12.04 17.62 24.02
C ASP A 280 13.17 16.71 23.55
N ARG A 281 12.91 15.40 23.46
CA ARG A 281 13.87 14.37 23.01
C ARG A 281 13.70 14.00 21.54
N PHE A 282 12.71 14.57 20.84
CA PHE A 282 12.47 14.27 19.44
C PHE A 282 13.47 14.97 18.51
N ASN A 283 14.29 14.20 17.80
CA ASN A 283 15.18 14.71 16.77
C ASN A 283 14.93 14.05 15.41
N MET A 284 14.38 14.81 14.47
CA MET A 284 14.02 14.33 13.13
C MET A 284 15.23 13.74 12.36
N ALA A 285 16.44 14.29 12.52
CA ALA A 285 17.62 13.79 11.82
C ALA A 285 18.06 12.41 12.34
N GLU A 286 17.91 12.17 13.64
CA GLU A 286 18.19 10.89 14.28
C GLU A 286 17.15 9.84 13.88
N PHE A 287 15.86 10.19 13.86
CA PHE A 287 14.79 9.30 13.41
C PHE A 287 14.95 8.91 11.94
N LYS A 288 15.37 9.83 11.07
CA LYS A 288 15.70 9.53 9.67
C LYS A 288 16.87 8.55 9.58
N SER A 289 17.95 8.80 10.32
CA SER A 289 19.12 7.92 10.36
C SER A 289 18.77 6.53 10.89
N ALA A 290 18.01 6.44 11.98
CA ALA A 290 17.54 5.20 12.58
C ALA A 290 16.59 4.43 11.65
N GLY A 291 15.69 5.11 10.94
CA GLY A 291 14.83 4.52 9.92
C GLY A 291 15.62 3.93 8.76
N ASN A 292 16.64 4.64 8.27
CA ASN A 292 17.53 4.16 7.21
C ASN A 292 18.35 2.94 7.66
N LEU A 293 18.81 2.92 8.91
CA LEU A 293 19.52 1.77 9.50
C LEU A 293 18.61 0.54 9.59
N LEU A 294 17.39 0.68 10.08
CA LEU A 294 16.41 -0.42 10.14
C LEU A 294 16.04 -0.94 8.75
N GLN A 295 15.82 -0.04 7.79
CA GLN A 295 15.55 -0.43 6.41
C GLN A 295 16.72 -1.20 5.82
N SER A 296 17.95 -0.75 6.08
CA SER A 296 19.16 -1.46 5.69
C SER A 296 19.27 -2.82 6.38
N ALA A 297 18.89 -2.94 7.65
CA ALA A 297 18.91 -4.20 8.39
C ALA A 297 17.90 -5.23 7.87
N ILE A 298 16.74 -4.78 7.39
CA ILE A 298 15.70 -5.62 6.81
C ILE A 298 16.07 -6.05 5.38
N THR A 299 16.58 -5.13 4.57
CA THR A 299 16.89 -5.37 3.15
C THR A 299 18.22 -6.11 2.96
N ASN A 300 19.20 -5.92 3.84
CA ASN A 300 20.52 -6.53 3.73
C ASN A 300 20.66 -7.80 4.59
N PRO A 301 20.84 -8.99 3.98
CA PRO A 301 21.10 -10.24 4.70
C PRO A 301 22.43 -10.23 5.49
N PHE A 302 23.38 -9.39 5.09
CA PHE A 302 24.70 -9.27 5.71
C PHE A 302 24.82 -8.09 6.67
N PHE A 303 23.71 -7.46 7.04
CA PHE A 303 23.73 -6.32 7.96
C PHE A 303 24.44 -6.69 9.27
N GLY A 304 25.62 -6.08 9.49
CA GLY A 304 26.41 -6.28 10.69
C GLY A 304 27.40 -7.46 10.70
N LEU A 305 27.49 -8.21 9.60
CA LEU A 305 28.41 -9.35 9.45
C LEU A 305 29.83 -8.94 8.99
N LEU A 306 29.97 -7.75 8.37
CA LEU A 306 31.22 -7.28 7.76
C LEU A 306 31.98 -6.24 8.58
N SER A 307 31.52 -5.89 9.77
CA SER A 307 32.24 -4.97 10.65
C SER A 307 33.02 -5.80 11.66
N THR A 308 34.33 -5.86 11.47
CA THR A 308 35.30 -6.44 12.39
C THR A 308 35.16 -5.80 13.76
N GLU A 309 35.33 -6.61 14.79
CA GLU A 309 35.40 -6.20 16.19
C GLU A 309 36.58 -5.21 16.34
N GLU A 310 36.29 -4.04 16.93
CA GLU A 310 37.29 -3.24 17.64
C GLU A 310 37.08 -3.49 19.14
#